data_AF-A0AAV4GGF1-F1
#
_entry.id   AF-A0AAV4GGF1-F1
#
_cell.length_a   1.000
_cell.length_b   1.000
_cell.length_c   1.000
_cell.angle_alpha   90.00
_cell.angle_beta   90.00
_cell.angle_gamma   90.00
#
_symmetry.space_group_name_H-M   'P 1'
#
loop_
_entity.id
_entity.type
_entity.pdbx_description
1 polymer ?
#
loop_
_entity_poly.entity_id
_entity_poly.type
_entity_poly.pdbx_seq_one_letter_code
_entity_poly.pdbx_strand_id
1 'polypeptide(L)'
;MNLMSGCKGKKGNNSVEGDEGYAYDLNKFYTRFDCHDFVQEREECKSALFESLLHDRERIVIDESEVRKLMLGLKPNKAPGPDGVKPIVLKKCAGRTE
;
A
#
# COMPACT_ATOMS: atom_id res chain seq x y z
N MET A 1 22.11 4.10 -6.59
CA MET A 1 20.93 3.48 -5.96
C MET A 1 21.25 2.01 -5.77
N ASN A 2 21.67 1.60 -4.58
CA ASN A 2 22.12 0.23 -4.34
C ASN A 2 21.00 -0.57 -3.67
N LEU A 3 20.56 -1.60 -4.40
CA LEU A 3 19.60 -2.61 -3.98
C LEU A 3 20.20 -3.47 -2.85
N MET A 4 19.45 -3.61 -1.75
CA MET A 4 19.71 -4.59 -0.71
C MET A 4 19.52 -6.03 -1.24
N SER A 5 20.58 -6.83 -1.26
CA SER A 5 20.49 -8.26 -0.97
C SER A 5 21.88 -8.86 -0.79
N GLY A 6 22.14 -9.42 0.40
CA GLY A 6 23.45 -9.98 0.73
C GLY A 6 23.43 -10.97 1.88
N CYS A 7 22.32 -11.65 2.16
CA CYS A 7 22.33 -12.80 3.06
C CYS A 7 22.91 -14.01 2.31
N LYS A 8 24.24 -14.13 2.30
CA LYS A 8 24.91 -15.38 1.88
C LYS A 8 24.50 -16.49 2.85
N GLY A 9 23.74 -17.46 2.35
CA GLY A 9 23.24 -18.58 3.12
C GLY A 9 24.35 -19.37 3.79
N LYS A 10 24.22 -19.57 5.10
CA LYS A 10 24.79 -20.73 5.79
C LYS A 10 23.63 -21.65 6.15
N LYS A 11 23.73 -22.88 5.65
CA LYS A 11 22.81 -23.98 5.89
C LYS A 11 22.85 -24.33 7.38
N GLY A 12 21.82 -23.95 8.10
CA GLY A 12 21.57 -24.30 9.48
C GLY A 12 20.08 -24.11 9.73
N ASN A 13 19.41 -25.15 10.19
CA ASN A 13 17.97 -25.17 10.48
C ASN A 13 17.61 -24.27 11.67
N ASN A 14 17.78 -22.96 11.51
CA ASN A 14 17.20 -21.98 12.41
C ASN A 14 16.03 -21.37 11.67
N SER A 15 14.85 -21.94 11.89
CA SER A 15 13.61 -21.19 11.80
C SER A 15 13.74 -20.06 12.82
N VAL A 16 14.32 -18.94 12.40
CA VAL A 16 14.10 -17.67 13.08
C VAL A 16 12.66 -17.33 12.72
N GLU A 17 11.73 -17.91 13.49
CA GLU A 17 10.45 -17.25 13.74
C GLU A 17 10.84 -15.80 14.03
N GLY A 18 10.44 -14.89 13.15
CA GLY A 18 10.70 -13.48 13.35
C GLY A 18 10.05 -13.11 14.66
N ASP A 19 10.86 -12.96 15.71
CA ASP A 19 10.40 -12.54 17.02
C ASP A 19 9.76 -11.16 16.82
N GLU A 20 8.43 -11.14 16.80
CA GLU A 20 7.65 -9.90 16.64
C GLU A 20 8.06 -8.88 17.72
N GLY A 21 8.48 -9.35 18.90
CA GLY A 21 9.05 -8.52 19.96
C GLY A 21 10.37 -7.87 19.54
N TYR A 22 11.27 -8.62 18.89
CA TYR A 22 12.55 -8.08 18.41
C TYR A 22 12.36 -7.05 17.29
N ALA A 23 11.44 -7.31 16.34
CA ALA A 23 11.10 -6.34 15.29
C ALA A 23 10.49 -5.07 15.88
N TYR A 24 9.61 -5.21 16.89
CA TYR A 24 9.05 -4.08 17.62
C TYR A 24 10.12 -3.26 18.35
N ASP A 25 11.06 -3.92 19.03
CA ASP A 25 12.14 -3.27 19.76
C ASP A 25 13.13 -2.55 18.82
N LEU A 26 13.45 -3.14 17.67
CA LEU A 26 14.25 -2.48 16.63
C LEU A 26 13.52 -1.26 16.07
N ASN A 27 12.24 -1.41 15.71
CA ASN A 27 11.44 -0.29 15.22
C ASN A 27 11.43 0.83 16.27
N LYS A 28 11.12 0.53 17.53
CA LYS A 28 11.15 1.49 18.63
C LYS A 28 12.51 2.15 18.81
N PHE A 29 13.60 1.41 18.70
CA PHE A 29 14.96 1.94 18.84
C PHE A 29 15.34 2.89 17.69
N TYR A 30 14.97 2.57 16.45
CA TYR A 30 15.29 3.41 15.30
C TYR A 30 14.33 4.59 15.13
N THR A 31 13.05 4.43 15.46
CA THR A 31 12.05 5.51 15.39
C THR A 31 12.12 6.47 16.56
N ARG A 32 12.87 6.18 17.64
CA ARG A 32 13.00 7.10 18.79
C ARG A 32 13.66 8.44 18.46
N PHE A 33 14.38 8.51 17.34
CA PHE A 33 14.97 9.75 16.83
C PHE A 33 14.15 10.36 15.69
N ASP A 34 13.13 9.64 15.21
CA ASP A 34 12.19 10.10 14.19
C ASP A 34 11.10 10.96 14.84
N CYS A 35 11.54 12.07 15.44
CA CYS A 35 10.68 13.08 16.05
C CYS A 35 10.28 14.16 15.04
N HIS A 36 10.62 13.96 13.76
CA HIS A 36 10.43 14.97 12.73
C HIS A 36 8.97 14.96 12.28
N ASP A 37 8.29 16.08 12.48
CA ASP A 37 6.92 16.24 12.04
C ASP A 37 6.88 16.62 10.55
N PHE A 38 6.54 15.65 9.70
CA PHE A 38 6.44 15.84 8.24
C PHE A 38 5.13 16.52 7.79
N VAL A 39 4.34 17.09 8.71
CA VAL A 39 3.08 17.77 8.35
C VAL A 39 3.34 18.88 7.33
N GLN A 40 4.38 19.68 7.51
CA GLN A 40 4.65 20.80 6.61
C GLN A 40 5.03 20.32 5.21
N GLU A 41 6.00 19.40 5.09
CA GLU A 41 6.45 18.85 3.81
C GLU A 41 5.29 18.14 3.08
N ARG A 42 4.41 17.47 3.83
CA ARG A 42 3.22 16.84 3.26
C ARG A 42 2.25 17.87 2.66
N GLU A 43 1.98 18.98 3.36
CA GLU A 43 1.10 20.02 2.84
C GLU A 43 1.74 20.78 1.66
N GLU A 44 3.05 20.98 1.67
CA GLU A 44 3.79 21.55 0.54
C GLU A 44 3.70 20.63 -0.70
N CYS A 45 3.94 19.33 -0.54
CA CYS A 45 3.80 18.34 -1.61
C CYS A 45 2.37 18.29 -2.17
N LYS A 46 1.38 18.31 -1.28
CA LYS A 46 -0.05 18.31 -1.65
C LYS A 46 -0.41 19.56 -2.43
N SER A 47 0.04 20.73 -1.98
CA SER A 47 -0.20 22.00 -2.67
C SER A 47 0.41 22.01 -4.06
N ALA A 48 1.67 21.57 -4.19
CA ALA A 48 2.35 21.45 -5.48
C ALA A 48 1.63 20.49 -6.44
N LEU A 49 1.11 19.37 -5.92
CA LEU A 49 0.31 18.43 -6.70
C LEU A 49 -1.01 19.07 -7.18
N PHE A 50 -1.74 19.76 -6.30
CA PHE A 50 -2.97 20.44 -6.68
C PHE A 50 -2.72 21.52 -7.73
N GLU A 51 -1.68 22.33 -7.59
CA GLU A 51 -1.30 23.32 -8.59
C GLU A 51 -1.00 22.64 -9.94
N SER A 52 -0.25 21.54 -9.95
CA SER A 52 0.00 20.80 -11.20
C SER A 52 -1.29 20.27 -11.85
N LEU A 53 -2.22 19.71 -11.07
CA LEU A 53 -3.50 19.19 -11.54
C LEU A 53 -4.49 20.28 -11.99
N LEU A 54 -4.32 21.53 -11.52
CA LEU A 54 -5.11 22.67 -12.01
C LEU A 54 -4.62 23.14 -13.39
N HIS A 55 -3.32 23.01 -13.67
CA HIS A 55 -2.73 23.38 -14.95
C HIS A 55 -2.90 22.27 -16.01
N ASP A 56 -2.83 21.00 -15.60
CA ASP A 56 -3.18 19.86 -16.45
C ASP A 56 -4.71 19.69 -16.50
N ARG A 57 -5.33 20.14 -17.59
CA ARG A 57 -6.79 20.07 -17.77
C ARG A 57 -7.34 18.67 -18.02
N GLU A 58 -6.56 17.62 -17.79
CA GLU A 58 -7.07 16.25 -17.84
C GLU A 58 -7.90 15.98 -16.58
N ARG A 59 -9.18 16.33 -16.67
CA ARG A 59 -10.18 15.93 -15.68
C ARG A 59 -10.12 14.41 -15.55
N ILE A 60 -9.78 13.91 -14.36
CA ILE A 60 -9.88 12.48 -14.06
C ILE A 60 -11.36 12.08 -14.22
N VAL A 61 -11.66 11.37 -15.30
CA VAL A 61 -12.97 10.79 -15.54
C VAL A 61 -12.90 9.34 -15.08
N ILE A 62 -13.71 9.00 -14.08
CA ILE A 62 -13.86 7.63 -13.63
C ILE A 62 -15.09 7.07 -14.31
N ASP A 63 -14.88 6.18 -15.28
CA ASP A 63 -15.97 5.52 -15.99
C ASP A 63 -16.45 4.26 -15.26
N GLU A 64 -17.77 4.10 -15.12
CA GLU A 64 -18.35 2.96 -14.41
C GLU A 64 -17.95 1.63 -15.06
N SER A 65 -17.88 1.59 -16.40
CA SER A 65 -17.53 0.36 -17.12
C SER A 65 -16.08 -0.06 -16.83
N GLU A 66 -15.17 0.89 -16.65
CA GLU A 66 -13.78 0.62 -16.26
C GLU A 66 -13.70 0.09 -14.82
N VAL A 67 -14.38 0.75 -13.88
CA VAL A 67 -14.44 0.28 -12.49
C VAL A 67 -15.02 -1.12 -12.41
N ARG A 68 -16.10 -1.39 -13.16
CA ARG A 68 -16.73 -2.72 -13.22
C ARG A 68 -15.76 -3.77 -13.77
N LYS A 69 -15.05 -3.49 -14.87
CA LYS A 69 -14.03 -4.39 -15.44
C LYS A 69 -12.93 -4.71 -14.42
N LEU A 70 -12.42 -3.70 -13.72
CA LEU A 70 -11.39 -3.86 -12.70
C LEU A 70 -11.88 -4.75 -11.53
N MET A 71 -13.09 -4.50 -11.04
CA MET A 71 -13.68 -5.27 -9.94
C MET A 71 -13.97 -6.72 -10.35
N LEU A 72 -14.40 -6.96 -11.59
CA LEU A 72 -14.58 -8.31 -12.14
C LEU A 72 -13.24 -9.04 -12.35
N GLY A 73 -12.15 -8.31 -12.58
CA GLY A 73 -10.79 -8.85 -12.71
C GLY A 73 -10.17 -9.33 -11.39
N LEU A 74 -10.77 -9.01 -10.24
CA LEU A 74 -10.23 -9.41 -8.94
C LEU A 74 -10.16 -10.94 -8.77
N LYS A 75 -9.07 -11.39 -8.14
CA LYS A 75 -8.88 -12.80 -7.72
C LYS A 75 -9.68 -13.03 -6.42
N PRO A 76 -10.75 -13.84 -6.43
CA PRO A 76 -11.71 -13.90 -5.31
C PRO A 76 -11.12 -14.44 -4.01
N ASN A 77 -10.11 -15.31 -4.10
CA ASN A 77 -9.51 -16.00 -2.97
C ASN A 77 -8.25 -15.30 -2.42
N LYS A 78 -7.95 -14.08 -2.88
CA LYS A 78 -6.86 -13.28 -2.30
C LYS A 78 -7.25 -12.80 -0.90
N ALA A 79 -6.23 -12.62 -0.06
CA ALA A 79 -6.38 -12.00 1.26
C ALA A 79 -6.96 -10.59 1.12
N PRO A 80 -7.81 -10.15 2.07
CA PRO A 80 -8.30 -8.79 2.13
C PRO A 80 -7.18 -7.78 2.41
N GLY A 81 -7.42 -6.52 2.06
CA GLY A 81 -6.55 -5.41 2.43
C GLY A 81 -6.71 -5.01 3.90
N PRO A 82 -6.11 -3.87 4.31
CA PRO A 82 -6.24 -3.35 5.69
C PRO A 82 -7.68 -2.97 6.06
N ASP A 83 -8.57 -2.80 5.07
CA ASP A 83 -10.00 -2.57 5.24
C ASP A 83 -10.81 -3.85 5.58
N GLY A 84 -10.19 -5.03 5.51
CA GLY A 84 -10.85 -6.32 5.76
C GLY A 84 -11.82 -6.77 4.66
N VAL A 85 -11.95 -6.02 3.55
CA VAL A 85 -12.91 -6.34 2.50
C VAL A 85 -12.36 -7.44 1.60
N LYS A 86 -13.05 -8.58 1.57
CA LYS A 86 -12.64 -9.71 0.72
C LYS A 86 -12.88 -9.41 -0.77
N PRO A 87 -11.94 -9.72 -1.68
CA PRO A 87 -12.11 -9.47 -3.12
C PRO A 87 -13.35 -10.12 -3.73
N ILE A 88 -13.79 -11.28 -3.20
CA ILE A 88 -15.01 -11.96 -3.64
C ILE A 88 -16.28 -11.12 -3.44
N VAL A 89 -16.32 -10.25 -2.43
CA VAL A 89 -17.46 -9.38 -2.15
C VAL A 89 -17.56 -8.32 -3.24
N LEU A 90 -16.46 -7.63 -3.51
CA LEU A 90 -16.38 -6.60 -4.56
C LEU A 90 -16.75 -7.16 -5.94
N LYS A 91 -16.26 -8.37 -6.25
CA LYS A 91 -16.57 -9.06 -7.50
C LYS A 91 -18.06 -9.40 -7.65
N LYS A 92 -18.72 -9.83 -6.56
CA LYS A 92 -20.16 -10.09 -6.54
C LYS A 92 -20.96 -8.81 -6.74
N CYS A 93 -20.55 -7.70 -6.12
CA CYS A 93 -21.20 -6.40 -6.32
C CYS A 93 -21.09 -5.94 -7.77
N ALA A 94 -19.93 -6.07 -8.40
CA ALA A 94 -19.71 -5.69 -9.79
C ALA A 94 -20.48 -6.56 -10.81
N GLY A 95 -20.87 -7.78 -10.43
CA GLY A 95 -21.68 -8.68 -11.26
C GLY A 95 -23.19 -8.45 -11.18
N ARG A 96 -23.66 -7.58 -10.28
CA ARG A 96 -25.08 -7.19 -10.22
C ARG A 96 -25.29 -6.03 -11.20
N THR A 97 -26.17 -6.24 -12.16
CA THR A 97 -26.83 -5.19 -12.95
C THR A 97 -28.26 -5.11 -12.45
N GLU A 98 -28.69 -3.91 -12.04
CA GLU A 98 -30.12 -3.60 -11.82
C GLU A 98 -30.87 -3.59 -13.15
#